data_AF-A0A6G4D5M1-F1
#
_entry.id   AF-A0A6G4D5M1-F1
#
_cell.length_a   1.000
_cell.length_b   1.000
_cell.length_c   1.000
_cell.angle_alpha   90.00
_cell.angle_beta   90.00
_cell.angle_gamma   90.00
#
_symmetry.space_group_name_H-M   'P 1'
#
loop_
_entity.id
_entity.type
_entity.pdbx_description
1 polymer ?
#
loop_
_entity_poly.entity_id
_entity_poly.type
_entity_poly.pdbx_seq_one_letter_code
_entity_poly.pdbx_strand_id
1 'polypeptide(L)'
;MSFNTIIINNIKRNLRKYSVFILSGVVSVIVYYFFSLILNNIELIQDPFTIGFVDSLNFIQFLLIMGIFFLTDYSINIFLESRIEEFKIFYKLGISQNKMKKIIFIESLFLGIIITIFGIIIAFVFSKFMMMGIGRTLNKKINTIGNFKAIKDTTKVFFIIFIICGITKGRYIKGINKIYKARKPSLFLSMVCIIMLICLFKISQKINYFKSTGGISLFFILGFLYTLLSLTEMFPYVLTRISKIKLIYMDKANMIFISNVREKTLQNRNVLFIMTMFLSISIFIFGILYVQKDLIDKKKDILYPIGIAYVVKERDYNNIIDNKLKENSINFQKVKVTFYDVESAKYSVISESEYNKIANKLSYPIYNIK
;
A
#
# COMPACT_ATOMS: atom_id res chain seq x y z
N MET A 1 -23.00 38.27 7.24
CA MET A 1 -21.77 37.61 6.74
C MET A 1 -22.12 36.21 6.22
N SER A 2 -21.71 35.86 5.00
CA SER A 2 -22.08 34.58 4.40
C SER A 2 -21.24 33.43 5.00
N PHE A 3 -21.86 32.28 5.23
CA PHE A 3 -21.25 31.08 5.84
C PHE A 3 -19.92 30.68 5.17
N ASN A 4 -19.80 30.89 3.86
CA ASN A 4 -18.60 30.59 3.07
C ASN A 4 -17.40 31.48 3.43
N THR A 5 -17.62 32.76 3.76
CA THR A 5 -16.52 33.67 4.16
C THR A 5 -15.90 33.29 5.50
N ILE A 6 -16.71 32.73 6.41
CA ILE A 6 -16.24 32.25 7.71
C ILE A 6 -15.31 31.04 7.54
N ILE A 7 -15.65 30.11 6.63
CA ILE A 7 -14.86 28.90 6.37
C ILE A 7 -13.48 29.26 5.78
N ILE A 8 -13.44 30.09 4.74
CA ILE A 8 -12.19 30.48 4.06
C ILE A 8 -11.26 31.23 5.01
N ASN A 9 -11.79 32.16 5.81
CA ASN A 9 -11.00 32.92 6.77
C ASN A 9 -10.48 32.06 7.93
N ASN A 10 -11.24 31.03 8.35
CA ASN A 10 -10.77 30.09 9.38
C ASN A 10 -9.59 29.25 8.87
N ILE A 11 -9.67 28.75 7.64
CA ILE A 11 -8.59 27.96 7.03
C ILE A 11 -7.33 28.81 6.90
N LYS A 12 -7.46 30.04 6.37
CA LYS A 12 -6.33 30.96 6.16
C LYS A 12 -5.63 31.35 7.47
N ARG A 13 -6.39 31.58 8.55
CA ARG A 13 -5.83 32.00 9.85
C ARG A 13 -5.14 30.88 10.61
N ASN A 14 -5.55 29.63 10.38
CA ASN A 14 -5.05 28.45 11.10
C ASN A 14 -4.16 27.55 10.21
N LEU A 15 -3.62 28.04 9.08
CA LEU A 15 -2.83 27.26 8.11
C LEU A 15 -1.73 26.38 8.74
N ARG A 16 -1.07 26.86 9.80
CA ARG A 16 -0.03 26.08 10.52
C ARG A 16 -0.58 24.83 11.21
N LYS A 17 -1.85 24.84 11.64
CA LYS A 17 -2.53 23.67 12.21
C LYS A 17 -3.05 22.73 11.11
N TYR A 18 -3.38 23.26 9.93
CA TYR A 18 -3.82 22.46 8.78
C TYR A 18 -2.66 21.86 7.96
N SER A 19 -1.43 22.35 8.12
CA SER A 19 -0.31 21.97 7.25
C SER A 19 0.00 20.48 7.28
N VAL A 20 -0.04 19.84 8.44
CA VAL A 20 0.23 18.40 8.57
C VAL A 20 -0.84 17.58 7.83
N PHE A 21 -2.10 17.95 7.97
CA PHE A 21 -3.22 17.30 7.28
C PHE A 21 -3.17 17.50 5.77
N ILE A 22 -2.87 18.73 5.33
CA ILE A 22 -2.77 19.04 3.90
C ILE A 22 -1.57 18.33 3.28
N LEU A 23 -0.40 18.35 3.94
CA LEU A 23 0.82 17.73 3.44
C LEU A 23 0.67 16.20 3.34
N SER A 24 0.16 15.55 4.39
CA SER A 24 -0.06 14.09 4.38
C SER A 24 -1.08 13.69 3.30
N GLY A 25 -2.14 14.49 3.14
CA GLY A 25 -3.13 14.30 2.10
C GLY A 25 -2.55 14.45 0.68
N VAL A 26 -1.78 15.52 0.44
CA VAL A 26 -1.18 15.80 -0.88
C VAL A 26 -0.20 14.68 -1.27
N VAL A 27 0.65 14.24 -0.34
CA VAL A 27 1.57 13.11 -0.57
C VAL A 27 0.79 11.83 -0.90
N SER A 28 -0.31 11.58 -0.20
CA SER A 28 -1.16 10.41 -0.47
C SER A 28 -1.75 10.43 -1.89
N VAL A 29 -2.22 11.60 -2.35
CA VAL A 29 -2.75 11.77 -3.72
C VAL A 29 -1.66 11.51 -4.74
N ILE A 30 -0.45 12.04 -4.52
CA ILE A 30 0.69 11.86 -5.41
C ILE A 30 1.05 10.37 -5.55
N VAL A 31 1.20 9.67 -4.42
CA VAL A 31 1.56 8.24 -4.42
C VAL A 31 0.48 7.41 -5.12
N TYR A 32 -0.80 7.64 -4.80
CA TYR A 32 -1.89 6.92 -5.46
C TYR A 32 -1.95 7.19 -6.96
N TYR A 33 -1.75 8.44 -7.37
CA TYR A 33 -1.74 8.83 -8.78
C TYR A 33 -0.65 8.10 -9.55
N PHE A 34 0.57 7.99 -9.01
CA PHE A 34 1.65 7.24 -9.65
C PHE A 34 1.32 5.74 -9.81
N PHE A 35 0.74 5.12 -8.79
CA PHE A 35 0.28 3.73 -8.92
C PHE A 35 -0.84 3.58 -9.95
N SER A 36 -1.81 4.49 -9.96
CA SER A 36 -2.90 4.51 -10.95
C SER A 36 -2.39 4.75 -12.37
N LEU A 37 -1.35 5.57 -12.55
CA LEU A 37 -0.69 5.76 -13.83
C LEU A 37 -0.06 4.46 -14.34
N ILE A 38 0.71 3.76 -13.50
CA ILE A 38 1.35 2.49 -13.86
C ILE A 38 0.29 1.47 -14.31
N LEU A 39 -0.77 1.31 -13.53
CA LEU A 39 -1.86 0.35 -13.80
C LEU A 39 -2.74 0.70 -15.00
N ASN A 40 -2.71 1.93 -15.49
CA ASN A 40 -3.49 2.36 -16.65
C ASN A 40 -2.64 2.48 -17.93
N ASN A 41 -1.33 2.19 -17.88
CA ASN A 41 -0.46 2.25 -19.05
C ASN A 41 -0.36 0.89 -19.73
N ILE A 42 -0.94 0.78 -20.93
CA ILE A 42 -1.04 -0.48 -21.69
C ILE A 42 0.35 -1.09 -21.97
N GLU A 43 1.33 -0.24 -22.31
CA GLU A 43 2.73 -0.63 -22.56
C GLU A 43 3.37 -1.36 -21.37
N LEU A 44 2.95 -1.04 -20.14
CA LEU A 44 3.43 -1.66 -18.91
C LEU A 44 2.64 -2.89 -18.49
N ILE A 45 1.42 -3.09 -19.00
CA ILE A 45 0.54 -4.19 -18.60
C ILE A 45 0.72 -5.38 -19.54
N GLN A 46 0.89 -5.10 -20.84
CA GLN A 46 1.01 -6.12 -21.88
C GLN A 46 2.41 -6.74 -22.00
N ASP A 47 3.37 -6.31 -21.19
CA ASP A 47 4.70 -6.89 -21.21
C ASP A 47 4.67 -8.36 -20.72
N PRO A 48 5.41 -9.29 -21.35
CA PRO A 48 5.43 -10.71 -20.95
C PRO A 48 5.83 -10.88 -19.48
N PHE A 49 6.68 -9.98 -19.00
CA PHE A 49 7.11 -9.90 -17.61
C PHE A 49 6.03 -9.39 -16.65
N THR A 50 4.93 -8.80 -17.12
CA THR A 50 3.90 -8.17 -16.29
C THR A 50 2.56 -8.91 -16.28
N ILE A 51 2.29 -9.79 -17.27
CA ILE A 51 1.04 -10.56 -17.39
C ILE A 51 0.73 -11.41 -16.14
N GLY A 52 1.76 -11.91 -15.43
CA GLY A 52 1.60 -12.63 -14.15
C GLY A 52 1.55 -11.74 -12.90
N PHE A 53 1.74 -10.43 -13.04
CA PHE A 53 1.89 -9.47 -11.93
C PHE A 53 0.72 -8.50 -11.80
N VAL A 54 -0.17 -8.42 -12.80
CA VAL A 54 -1.33 -7.51 -12.78
C VAL A 54 -2.19 -7.71 -11.53
N ASP A 55 -2.51 -8.96 -11.17
CA ASP A 55 -3.31 -9.28 -9.98
C ASP A 55 -2.66 -8.79 -8.68
N SER A 56 -1.33 -8.90 -8.63
CA SER A 56 -0.55 -8.49 -7.47
C SER A 56 -0.43 -6.97 -7.36
N LEU A 57 -0.32 -6.26 -8.48
CA LEU A 57 -0.36 -4.79 -8.53
C LEU A 57 -1.74 -4.26 -8.14
N ASN A 58 -2.82 -4.92 -8.59
CA ASN A 58 -4.18 -4.61 -8.16
C ASN A 58 -4.37 -4.81 -6.64
N PHE A 59 -3.80 -5.88 -6.08
CA PHE A 59 -3.82 -6.12 -4.64
C PHE A 59 -3.03 -5.05 -3.86
N ILE A 60 -1.85 -4.66 -4.35
CA ILE A 60 -1.08 -3.55 -3.79
C ILE A 60 -1.87 -2.24 -3.85
N GLN A 61 -2.58 -1.98 -4.96
CA GLN A 61 -3.44 -0.80 -5.08
C GLN A 61 -4.55 -0.78 -4.04
N PHE A 62 -5.19 -1.93 -3.79
CA PHE A 62 -6.17 -2.06 -2.71
C PHE A 62 -5.57 -1.77 -1.32
N LEU A 63 -4.39 -2.32 -1.03
CA LEU A 63 -3.66 -2.05 0.22
C LEU A 63 -3.29 -0.57 0.35
N LEU A 64 -2.89 0.09 -0.73
CA LEU A 64 -2.61 1.53 -0.75
C LEU A 64 -3.86 2.35 -0.41
N ILE A 65 -5.03 2.01 -0.96
CA ILE A 65 -6.29 2.68 -0.62
C ILE A 65 -6.57 2.56 0.87
N MET A 66 -6.40 1.37 1.44
CA MET A 66 -6.54 1.14 2.88
C MET A 66 -5.54 1.95 3.70
N GLY A 67 -4.26 1.95 3.31
CA GLY A 67 -3.21 2.73 3.99
C GLY A 67 -3.49 4.24 3.98
N ILE A 68 -3.89 4.77 2.82
CA ILE A 68 -4.26 6.18 2.67
C ILE A 68 -5.49 6.51 3.51
N PHE A 69 -6.48 5.62 3.58
CA PHE A 69 -7.63 5.79 4.46
C PHE A 69 -7.21 5.93 5.93
N PHE A 70 -6.35 5.05 6.44
CA PHE A 70 -5.84 5.14 7.81
C PHE A 70 -5.03 6.42 8.05
N LEU A 71 -4.15 6.78 7.11
CA LEU A 71 -3.36 8.02 7.21
C LEU A 71 -4.25 9.26 7.23
N THR A 72 -5.31 9.29 6.41
CA THR A 72 -6.28 10.38 6.35
C THR A 72 -7.10 10.45 7.64
N ASP A 73 -7.58 9.32 8.15
CA ASP A 73 -8.34 9.26 9.40
C ASP A 73 -7.51 9.74 10.60
N TYR A 74 -6.23 9.35 10.66
CA TYR A 74 -5.27 9.84 11.66
C TYR A 74 -5.09 11.35 11.58
N SER A 75 -4.82 11.86 10.38
CA SER A 75 -4.52 13.26 10.16
C SER A 75 -5.72 14.15 10.54
N ILE A 76 -6.95 13.67 10.31
CA ILE A 76 -8.16 14.38 10.76
C ILE A 76 -8.35 14.28 12.28
N ASN A 77 -8.00 13.17 12.95
CA ASN A 77 -8.07 13.10 14.42
C ASN A 77 -7.20 14.18 15.06
N ILE A 78 -5.95 14.31 14.61
CA ILE A 78 -5.02 15.36 15.10
C ILE A 78 -5.59 16.75 14.83
N PHE A 79 -6.11 16.95 13.62
CA PHE A 79 -6.72 18.22 13.25
C PHE A 79 -7.88 18.58 14.20
N LEU A 80 -8.77 17.63 14.50
CA LEU A 80 -9.89 17.84 15.42
C LEU A 80 -9.43 18.08 16.86
N GLU A 81 -8.43 17.34 17.33
CA GLU A 81 -7.85 17.54 18.66
C GLU A 81 -7.35 18.98 18.85
N SER A 82 -6.74 19.56 17.82
CA SER A 82 -6.26 20.95 17.85
C SER A 82 -7.36 22.01 17.97
N ARG A 83 -8.63 21.64 17.75
CA ARG A 83 -9.82 22.51 17.78
C ARG A 83 -10.82 22.14 18.87
N ILE A 84 -10.50 21.19 19.74
CA ILE A 84 -11.39 20.75 20.83
C ILE A 84 -11.79 21.94 21.72
N GLU A 85 -10.90 22.89 21.98
CA GLU A 85 -11.20 24.07 22.80
C GLU A 85 -12.19 25.02 22.13
N GLU A 86 -12.03 25.27 20.82
CA GLU A 86 -12.98 26.06 20.03
C GLU A 86 -14.37 25.41 20.05
N PHE A 87 -14.44 24.08 19.89
CA PHE A 87 -15.69 23.33 19.96
C PHE A 87 -16.35 23.39 21.34
N LYS A 88 -15.58 23.39 22.43
CA LYS A 88 -16.11 23.56 23.79
C LYS A 88 -16.74 24.95 23.97
N ILE A 89 -16.13 26.00 23.43
CA ILE A 89 -16.67 27.37 23.48
C ILE A 89 -17.97 27.46 22.67
N PHE A 90 -17.97 26.96 21.43
CA PHE A 90 -19.16 26.94 20.59
C PHE A 90 -20.33 26.18 21.23
N TYR A 91 -20.04 25.11 21.96
CA TYR A 91 -21.05 24.37 22.70
C TYR A 91 -21.63 25.18 23.86
N LYS A 92 -20.79 25.88 24.64
CA LYS A 92 -21.24 26.80 25.70
C LYS A 92 -22.09 27.96 25.17
N LEU A 93 -21.83 28.39 23.94
CA LEU A 93 -22.61 29.42 23.25
C LEU A 93 -23.94 28.90 22.64
N GLY A 94 -24.30 27.63 22.89
CA GLY A 94 -25.60 27.07 22.47
C GLY A 94 -25.63 26.50 21.04
N ILE A 95 -24.48 26.31 20.38
CA ILE A 95 -24.45 25.65 19.07
C ILE A 95 -24.79 24.17 19.23
N SER A 96 -25.83 23.71 18.52
CA SER A 96 -26.25 22.30 18.58
C SER A 96 -25.19 21.36 18.00
N GLN A 97 -25.09 20.16 18.56
CA GLN A 97 -24.13 19.14 18.11
C GLN A 97 -24.25 18.83 16.62
N ASN A 98 -25.47 18.84 16.07
CA ASN A 98 -25.71 18.54 14.65
C ASN A 98 -25.16 19.64 13.73
N LYS A 99 -25.26 20.91 14.12
CA LYS A 99 -24.64 22.03 13.39
C LYS A 99 -23.12 21.90 13.40
N MET A 100 -22.53 21.53 14.53
CA MET A 100 -21.07 21.34 14.64
C MET A 100 -20.57 20.19 13.75
N LYS A 101 -21.31 19.08 13.67
CA LYS A 101 -20.99 17.97 12.75
C LYS A 101 -21.00 18.40 11.30
N LYS A 102 -22.00 19.22 10.92
CA LYS A 102 -22.12 19.75 9.56
C LYS A 102 -20.95 20.67 9.21
N ILE A 103 -20.50 21.49 10.16
CA ILE A 103 -19.32 22.36 9.97
C ILE A 103 -18.06 21.52 9.73
N ILE A 104 -17.79 20.53 10.58
CA ILE A 104 -16.61 19.66 10.44
C ILE A 104 -16.63 18.89 9.12
N PHE A 105 -17.81 18.37 8.74
CA PHE A 105 -17.98 17.65 7.49
C PHE A 105 -17.66 18.54 6.27
N ILE A 106 -18.23 19.75 6.22
CA ILE A 106 -18.03 20.69 5.11
C ILE A 106 -16.56 21.12 5.04
N GLU A 107 -15.94 21.41 6.18
CA GLU A 107 -14.54 21.80 6.24
C GLU A 107 -13.60 20.68 5.78
N SER A 108 -13.86 19.45 6.23
CA SER A 108 -13.08 18.27 5.82
C SER A 108 -13.20 18.01 4.32
N LEU A 109 -14.41 18.15 3.76
CA LEU A 109 -14.62 18.03 2.31
C LEU A 109 -13.92 19.14 1.52
N PHE A 110 -14.01 20.39 1.98
CA PHE A 110 -13.38 21.52 1.30
C PHE A 110 -11.86 21.39 1.28
N LEU A 111 -11.25 21.01 2.40
CA LEU A 111 -9.82 20.70 2.46
C LEU A 111 -9.46 19.50 1.59
N GLY A 112 -10.32 18.47 1.55
CA GLY A 112 -10.13 17.32 0.66
C GLY A 112 -10.08 17.70 -0.82
N ILE A 113 -10.92 18.65 -1.24
CA ILE A 113 -10.90 19.21 -2.60
C ILE A 113 -9.56 19.91 -2.87
N ILE A 114 -9.11 20.78 -1.96
CA ILE A 114 -7.82 21.47 -2.07
C ILE A 114 -6.67 20.45 -2.19
N ILE A 115 -6.63 19.47 -1.30
CA ILE A 115 -5.62 18.41 -1.28
C ILE A 115 -5.60 17.64 -2.60
N THR A 116 -6.77 17.27 -3.12
CA THR A 116 -6.89 16.51 -4.37
C THR A 116 -6.40 17.32 -5.56
N ILE A 117 -6.78 18.60 -5.65
CA ILE A 117 -6.35 19.50 -6.73
C ILE A 117 -4.83 19.69 -6.70
N PHE A 118 -4.26 20.09 -5.56
CA PHE A 118 -2.81 20.30 -5.45
C PHE A 118 -2.03 19.00 -5.66
N GLY A 119 -2.50 17.88 -5.11
CA GLY A 119 -1.90 16.58 -5.29
C GLY A 119 -1.86 16.14 -6.76
N ILE A 120 -2.97 16.28 -7.48
CA ILE A 120 -3.02 15.95 -8.92
C ILE A 120 -2.11 16.87 -9.72
N ILE A 121 -2.10 18.19 -9.46
CA ILE A 121 -1.22 19.13 -10.17
C ILE A 121 0.24 18.73 -10.00
N ILE A 122 0.68 18.51 -8.75
CA ILE A 122 2.06 18.12 -8.45
C ILE A 122 2.37 16.77 -9.10
N ALA A 123 1.51 15.76 -8.91
CA ALA A 123 1.73 14.43 -9.46
C ALA A 123 1.75 14.42 -10.99
N PHE A 124 0.92 15.24 -11.64
CA PHE A 124 0.92 15.41 -13.09
C PHE A 124 2.24 16.00 -13.58
N VAL A 125 2.76 17.04 -12.94
CA VAL A 125 4.07 17.62 -13.29
C VAL A 125 5.20 16.59 -13.12
N PHE A 126 5.18 15.81 -12.06
CA PHE A 126 6.19 14.78 -11.78
C PHE A 126 5.96 13.45 -12.53
N SER A 127 4.82 13.26 -13.20
CA SER A 127 4.48 12.01 -13.89
C SER A 127 5.50 11.63 -14.97
N LYS A 128 6.01 12.64 -15.71
CA LYS A 128 7.03 12.45 -16.74
C LYS A 128 8.34 11.94 -16.16
N PHE A 129 8.75 12.47 -15.01
CA PHE A 129 9.95 12.02 -14.32
C PHE A 129 9.82 10.57 -13.83
N MET A 130 8.67 10.21 -13.26
CA MET A 130 8.41 8.84 -12.82
C MET A 130 8.45 7.84 -13.99
N MET A 131 7.77 8.14 -15.11
CA MET A 131 7.78 7.26 -16.28
C MET A 131 9.13 7.18 -16.97
N MET A 132 9.91 8.28 -16.98
CA MET A 132 11.28 8.25 -17.48
C MET A 132 12.16 7.33 -16.62
N GLY A 133 11.98 7.33 -15.30
CA GLY A 133 12.66 6.41 -14.38
C GLY A 133 12.35 4.94 -14.71
N ILE A 134 11.06 4.61 -14.84
CA ILE A 134 10.61 3.25 -15.20
C ILE A 134 11.11 2.87 -16.60
N GLY A 135 10.98 3.77 -17.57
CA GLY A 135 11.40 3.54 -18.95
C GLY A 135 12.90 3.28 -19.07
N ARG A 136 13.73 3.96 -18.28
CA ARG A 136 15.18 3.69 -18.21
C ARG A 136 15.48 2.31 -17.64
N THR A 137 14.71 1.84 -16.65
CA THR A 137 14.89 0.47 -16.12
C THR A 137 14.45 -0.62 -17.11
N LEU A 138 13.45 -0.34 -17.94
CA LEU A 138 12.90 -1.27 -18.92
C LEU A 138 13.53 -1.13 -20.31
N ASN A 139 14.47 -0.20 -20.52
CA ASN A 139 15.01 0.18 -21.82
C ASN A 139 13.93 0.49 -22.88
N LYS A 140 12.79 1.05 -22.45
CA LYS A 140 11.66 1.42 -23.32
C LYS A 140 11.29 2.88 -23.10
N LYS A 141 10.96 3.57 -24.19
CA LYS A 141 10.33 4.89 -24.11
C LYS A 141 8.85 4.68 -23.78
N ILE A 142 8.49 4.95 -22.53
CA ILE A 142 7.10 4.89 -22.08
C ILE A 142 6.47 6.24 -22.34
N ASN A 143 5.42 6.27 -23.16
CA ASN A 143 4.71 7.51 -23.43
C ASN A 143 3.90 7.93 -22.19
N THR A 144 4.13 9.16 -21.74
CA THR A 144 3.42 9.78 -20.61
C THR A 144 2.13 10.47 -21.02
N ILE A 145 1.86 10.57 -22.32
CA ILE A 145 0.87 11.48 -22.86
C ILE A 145 -0.51 10.83 -22.77
N GLY A 146 -1.36 11.38 -21.89
CA GLY A 146 -2.82 11.25 -22.03
C GLY A 146 -3.51 10.24 -21.12
N ASN A 147 -2.97 9.88 -19.95
CA ASN A 147 -3.70 9.01 -19.03
C ASN A 147 -4.74 9.78 -18.19
N PHE A 148 -5.75 10.36 -18.86
CA PHE A 148 -6.92 10.97 -18.21
C PHE A 148 -7.64 10.00 -17.28
N LYS A 149 -7.51 8.70 -17.54
CA LYS A 149 -8.06 7.64 -16.71
C LYS A 149 -7.47 7.66 -15.30
N ALA A 150 -6.15 7.81 -15.16
CA ALA A 150 -5.51 7.92 -13.85
C ALA A 150 -5.97 9.14 -13.04
N ILE A 151 -6.19 10.29 -13.70
CA ILE A 151 -6.76 11.49 -13.06
C ILE A 151 -8.18 11.21 -12.56
N LYS A 152 -9.02 10.59 -13.41
CA LYS A 152 -10.40 10.24 -13.08
C LYS A 152 -10.48 9.24 -11.92
N ASP A 153 -9.63 8.22 -11.94
CA ASP A 153 -9.60 7.19 -10.89
C ASP A 153 -9.13 7.78 -9.55
N THR A 154 -8.07 8.59 -9.57
CA THR A 154 -7.59 9.31 -8.38
C THR A 154 -8.66 10.22 -7.78
N THR A 155 -9.32 11.02 -8.63
CA THR A 155 -10.37 11.93 -8.18
C THR A 155 -11.53 11.17 -7.52
N LYS A 156 -11.97 10.06 -8.12
CA LYS A 156 -13.05 9.22 -7.56
C LYS A 156 -12.68 8.63 -6.21
N VAL A 157 -11.50 8.04 -6.08
CA VAL A 157 -11.07 7.38 -4.84
C VAL A 157 -10.92 8.38 -3.70
N PHE A 158 -10.27 9.52 -3.93
CA PHE A 158 -10.13 10.53 -2.88
C PHE A 158 -11.47 11.16 -2.49
N PHE A 159 -12.38 11.37 -3.45
CA PHE A 159 -13.73 11.83 -3.15
C PHE A 159 -14.48 10.88 -2.20
N ILE A 160 -14.40 9.57 -2.45
CA ILE A 160 -15.00 8.54 -1.57
C ILE A 160 -14.33 8.56 -0.18
N ILE A 161 -12.99 8.60 -0.12
CA ILE A 161 -12.24 8.61 1.14
C ILE A 161 -12.63 9.83 2.00
N PHE A 162 -12.72 11.02 1.42
CA PHE A 162 -13.08 12.24 2.15
C PHE A 162 -14.54 12.24 2.62
N ILE A 163 -15.47 11.66 1.85
CA ILE A 163 -16.86 11.46 2.32
C ILE A 163 -16.90 10.53 3.53
N ILE A 164 -16.26 9.37 3.44
CA ILE A 164 -16.24 8.38 4.52
C ILE A 164 -15.61 9.00 5.77
N CYS A 165 -14.44 9.63 5.63
CA CYS A 165 -13.76 10.31 6.73
C CYS A 165 -14.60 11.45 7.32
N GLY A 166 -15.26 12.26 6.49
CA GLY A 166 -16.13 13.33 6.98
C GLY A 166 -17.27 12.78 7.85
N ILE A 167 -17.88 11.67 7.44
CA ILE A 167 -18.99 11.03 8.18
C ILE A 167 -18.50 10.42 9.49
N THR A 168 -17.38 9.68 9.48
CA THR A 168 -16.85 9.02 10.69
C THR A 168 -16.52 10.04 11.77
N LYS A 169 -15.94 11.19 11.37
CA LYS A 169 -15.53 12.27 12.27
C LYS A 169 -16.69 13.08 12.85
N GLY A 170 -17.80 13.21 12.11
CA GLY A 170 -19.05 13.73 12.67
C GLY A 170 -19.55 12.94 13.89
N ARG A 171 -19.13 11.68 14.06
CA ARG A 171 -19.47 10.89 15.26
C ARG A 171 -18.59 11.23 16.46
N TYR A 172 -17.39 11.76 16.26
CA TYR A 172 -16.44 12.11 17.32
C TYR A 172 -16.99 13.22 18.25
N ILE A 173 -17.76 14.17 17.71
CA ILE A 173 -18.42 15.24 18.50
C ILE A 173 -19.36 14.70 19.59
N LYS A 174 -19.98 13.52 19.41
CA LYS A 174 -20.86 12.94 20.44
C LYS A 174 -20.12 12.68 21.76
N GLY A 175 -18.79 12.56 21.74
CA GLY A 175 -17.96 12.29 22.92
C GLY A 175 -17.60 13.51 23.78
N ILE A 176 -17.76 14.75 23.28
CA ILE A 176 -17.32 15.96 23.98
C ILE A 176 -18.13 16.20 25.29
N ASN A 177 -19.37 15.70 25.36
CA ASN A 177 -20.25 15.83 26.53
C ASN A 177 -20.17 14.70 27.55
N LYS A 178 -19.54 13.57 27.24
CA LYS A 178 -19.44 12.46 28.20
C LYS A 178 -18.10 12.58 28.90
N ILE A 179 -18.13 12.75 30.23
CA ILE A 179 -16.99 12.40 31.10
C ILE A 179 -16.53 11.02 30.62
N TYR A 180 -15.37 10.96 30.00
CA TYR A 180 -14.85 9.78 29.32
C TYR A 180 -14.58 8.71 30.39
N LYS A 181 -15.61 7.94 30.76
CA LYS A 181 -15.41 6.69 31.48
C LYS A 181 -14.76 5.75 30.48
N ALA A 182 -13.44 5.68 30.52
CA ALA A 182 -12.66 4.81 29.66
C ALA A 182 -13.26 3.40 29.72
N ARG A 183 -13.72 2.89 28.58
CA ARG A 183 -14.26 1.53 28.49
C ARG A 183 -13.19 0.58 29.02
N LYS A 184 -13.53 -0.15 30.09
CA LYS A 184 -12.64 -1.17 30.65
C LYS A 184 -12.41 -2.25 29.59
N PRO A 185 -11.16 -2.66 29.34
CA PRO A 185 -10.87 -3.69 28.36
C PRO A 185 -11.47 -5.01 28.82
N SER A 186 -11.97 -5.78 27.86
CA SER A 186 -12.68 -7.02 28.14
C SER A 186 -11.74 -8.23 28.14
N LEU A 187 -11.91 -9.11 29.14
CA LEU A 187 -11.12 -10.33 29.28
C LEU A 187 -11.42 -11.34 28.16
N PHE A 188 -12.69 -11.39 27.71
CA PHE A 188 -13.10 -12.29 26.63
C PHE A 188 -12.47 -11.91 25.29
N LEU A 189 -12.54 -10.63 24.86
CA LEU A 189 -11.97 -10.22 23.58
C LEU A 189 -10.44 -10.28 23.59
N SER A 190 -9.81 -10.14 24.75
CA SER A 190 -8.37 -10.38 24.88
C SER A 190 -8.02 -11.85 24.64
N MET A 191 -8.75 -12.80 25.23
CA MET A 191 -8.54 -14.23 24.91
C MET A 191 -8.79 -14.56 23.44
N VAL A 192 -9.84 -14.00 22.82
CA VAL A 192 -10.10 -14.16 21.38
C VAL A 192 -8.92 -13.69 20.54
N CYS A 193 -8.23 -12.61 20.94
CA CYS A 193 -7.04 -12.12 20.26
C CYS A 193 -5.86 -13.10 20.33
N ILE A 194 -5.65 -13.77 21.46
CA ILE A 194 -4.63 -14.83 21.60
C ILE A 194 -4.93 -16.00 20.67
N ILE A 195 -6.20 -16.42 20.62
CA ILE A 195 -6.65 -17.50 19.73
C ILE A 195 -6.44 -17.10 18.26
N MET A 196 -6.74 -15.84 17.89
CA MET A 196 -6.48 -15.33 16.54
C MET A 196 -4.99 -15.36 16.17
N LEU A 197 -4.10 -15.05 17.11
CA LEU A 197 -2.65 -15.13 16.87
C LEU A 197 -2.22 -16.57 16.56
N ILE A 198 -2.71 -17.55 17.33
CA ILE A 198 -2.43 -18.97 17.11
C ILE A 198 -2.98 -19.42 15.75
N CYS A 199 -4.20 -19.00 15.40
CA CYS A 199 -4.79 -19.27 14.09
C CYS A 199 -3.96 -18.67 12.95
N LEU A 200 -3.52 -17.42 13.07
CA LEU A 200 -2.66 -16.75 12.09
C LEU A 200 -1.34 -17.51 11.89
N PHE A 201 -0.72 -17.98 12.96
CA PHE A 201 0.51 -18.76 12.88
C PHE A 201 0.32 -20.11 12.17
N LYS A 202 -0.75 -20.85 12.50
CA LYS A 202 -1.08 -22.11 11.82
C LYS A 202 -1.41 -21.92 10.34
N ILE A 203 -2.15 -20.86 10.02
CA ILE A 203 -2.49 -20.50 8.63
C ILE A 203 -1.21 -20.15 7.86
N SER A 204 -0.30 -19.38 8.46
CA SER A 204 0.99 -19.01 7.87
C SER A 204 1.83 -20.22 7.44
N GLN A 205 1.85 -21.27 8.26
CA GLN A 205 2.59 -22.51 7.93
C GLN A 205 1.94 -23.34 6.81
N LYS A 206 0.62 -23.25 6.66
CA LYS A 206 -0.14 -24.11 5.73
C LYS A 206 -0.37 -23.47 4.37
N ILE A 207 -0.36 -22.14 4.29
CA ILE A 207 -0.57 -21.42 3.04
C ILE A 207 0.68 -21.57 2.16
N ASN A 208 0.52 -22.30 1.05
CA ASN A 208 1.38 -22.10 -0.11
C ASN A 208 1.00 -20.76 -0.73
N TYR A 209 1.70 -19.70 -0.33
CA TYR A 209 1.45 -18.29 -0.71
C TYR A 209 1.39 -18.07 -2.23
N PHE A 210 1.86 -19.04 -3.02
CA PHE A 210 1.96 -18.99 -4.47
C PHE A 210 0.79 -19.59 -5.25
N LYS A 211 -0.13 -20.34 -4.62
CA LYS A 211 -1.24 -21.01 -5.35
C LYS A 211 -2.63 -20.42 -5.09
N SER A 212 -2.82 -19.62 -4.04
CA SER A 212 -4.15 -19.13 -3.66
C SER A 212 -4.14 -17.65 -3.30
N THR A 213 -4.62 -16.82 -4.23
CA THR A 213 -4.95 -15.40 -4.02
C THR A 213 -5.96 -15.23 -2.87
N GLY A 214 -6.90 -16.17 -2.73
CA GLY A 214 -7.86 -16.23 -1.64
C GLY A 214 -7.21 -16.37 -0.26
N GLY A 215 -6.20 -17.25 -0.13
CA GLY A 215 -5.49 -17.45 1.14
C GLY A 215 -4.78 -16.20 1.66
N ILE A 216 -4.18 -15.42 0.75
CA ILE A 216 -3.53 -14.14 1.08
C ILE A 216 -4.57 -13.13 1.57
N SER A 217 -5.70 -13.00 0.86
CA SER A 217 -6.77 -12.08 1.27
C SER A 217 -7.37 -12.41 2.65
N LEU A 218 -7.54 -13.70 2.95
CA LEU A 218 -8.03 -14.17 4.25
C LEU A 218 -7.02 -13.87 5.36
N PHE A 219 -5.72 -14.10 5.11
CA PHE A 219 -4.64 -13.77 6.04
C PHE A 219 -4.61 -12.26 6.35
N PHE A 220 -4.87 -11.42 5.34
CA PHE A 220 -5.03 -9.97 5.52
C PHE A 220 -6.17 -9.60 6.45
N ILE A 221 -7.35 -10.15 6.19
CA ILE A 221 -8.55 -9.85 6.97
C ILE A 221 -8.39 -10.31 8.42
N LEU A 222 -7.83 -11.51 8.65
CA LEU A 222 -7.52 -11.97 10.00
C LEU A 222 -6.44 -11.12 10.67
N GLY A 223 -5.37 -10.75 9.96
CA GLY A 223 -4.34 -9.87 10.48
C GLY A 223 -4.90 -8.49 10.85
N PHE A 224 -5.86 -8.01 10.07
CA PHE A 224 -6.58 -6.78 10.32
C PHE A 224 -7.42 -6.82 11.61
N LEU A 225 -8.21 -7.89 11.76
CA LEU A 225 -9.01 -8.12 12.97
C LEU A 225 -8.11 -8.31 14.20
N TYR A 226 -7.03 -9.06 14.07
CA TYR A 226 -6.07 -9.30 15.15
C TYR A 226 -5.48 -8.00 15.68
N THR A 227 -4.96 -7.14 14.80
CA THR A 227 -4.35 -5.86 15.18
C THR A 227 -5.38 -4.89 15.79
N LEU A 228 -6.63 -4.91 15.31
CA LEU A 228 -7.74 -4.17 15.93
C LEU A 228 -7.98 -4.64 17.36
N LEU A 229 -8.21 -5.93 17.58
CA LEU A 229 -8.44 -6.48 18.92
C LEU A 229 -7.20 -6.32 19.82
N SER A 230 -6.00 -6.44 19.25
CA SER A 230 -4.75 -6.34 19.98
C SER A 230 -4.58 -4.96 20.62
N LEU A 231 -4.77 -3.90 19.83
CA LEU A 231 -4.56 -2.53 20.30
C LEU A 231 -5.76 -1.97 21.08
N THR A 232 -6.97 -2.43 20.79
CA THR A 232 -8.18 -1.91 21.47
C THR A 232 -8.54 -2.64 22.76
N GLU A 233 -8.19 -3.93 22.88
CA GLU A 233 -8.59 -4.80 23.99
C GLU A 233 -7.39 -5.46 24.71
N MET A 234 -6.52 -6.22 24.01
CA MET A 234 -5.41 -6.96 24.65
C MET A 234 -4.40 -6.05 25.32
N PHE A 235 -3.83 -5.10 24.59
CA PHE A 235 -2.76 -4.26 25.08
C PHE A 235 -3.21 -3.41 26.30
N PRO A 236 -4.40 -2.75 26.26
CA PRO A 236 -4.94 -2.12 27.46
C PRO A 236 -5.25 -3.11 28.60
N TYR A 237 -5.71 -4.34 28.29
CA TYR A 237 -5.98 -5.35 29.31
C TYR A 237 -4.70 -5.75 30.06
N VAL A 238 -3.62 -6.05 29.33
CA VAL A 238 -2.32 -6.38 29.91
C VAL A 238 -1.81 -5.25 30.79
N LEU A 239 -1.89 -3.99 30.33
CA LEU A 239 -1.52 -2.82 31.13
C LEU A 239 -2.34 -2.70 32.41
N THR A 240 -3.65 -2.96 32.35
CA THR A 240 -4.49 -2.93 33.57
C THR A 240 -4.12 -4.06 34.54
N ARG A 241 -3.68 -5.22 34.07
CA ARG A 241 -3.21 -6.32 34.92
C ARG A 241 -1.85 -6.03 35.54
N ILE A 242 -0.89 -5.52 34.77
CA ILE A 242 0.42 -5.08 35.29
C ILE A 242 0.23 -4.04 36.40
N SER A 243 -0.69 -3.09 36.21
CA SER A 243 -0.98 -2.07 37.22
C SER A 243 -1.62 -2.59 38.52
N LYS A 244 -2.00 -3.87 38.59
CA LYS A 244 -2.51 -4.52 39.82
C LYS A 244 -1.42 -5.29 40.57
N ILE A 245 -0.27 -5.55 39.94
CA ILE A 245 0.84 -6.28 40.57
C ILE A 245 1.61 -5.30 41.44
N LYS A 246 1.41 -5.37 42.77
CA LYS A 246 2.00 -4.42 43.73
C LYS A 246 3.53 -4.32 43.62
N LEU A 247 4.22 -5.46 43.40
CA LEU A 247 5.68 -5.52 43.24
C LEU A 247 6.20 -4.61 42.13
N ILE A 248 5.52 -4.57 40.98
CA ILE A 248 5.94 -3.78 39.82
C ILE A 248 5.39 -2.35 39.93
N TYR A 249 4.15 -2.21 40.40
CA TYR A 249 3.43 -0.94 40.42
C TYR A 249 3.96 0.02 41.50
N MET A 250 4.32 -0.47 42.68
CA MET A 250 4.77 0.37 43.80
C MET A 250 6.28 0.61 43.80
N ASP A 251 7.02 0.11 42.80
CA ASP A 251 8.46 0.32 42.71
C ASP A 251 8.77 1.72 42.17
N LYS A 252 9.27 2.61 43.05
CA LYS A 252 9.79 3.94 42.74
C LYS A 252 8.85 4.77 41.82
N ALA A 253 9.32 5.10 40.61
CA ALA A 253 8.61 5.91 39.63
C ALA A 253 7.58 5.12 38.80
N ASN A 254 7.55 3.78 38.93
CA ASN A 254 6.68 2.92 38.13
C ASN A 254 5.19 3.21 38.37
N MET A 255 4.81 3.65 39.57
CA MET A 255 3.43 4.02 39.87
C MET A 255 2.94 5.15 38.93
N ILE A 256 3.74 6.20 38.77
CA ILE A 256 3.41 7.35 37.92
C ILE A 256 3.52 6.95 36.45
N PHE A 257 4.57 6.21 36.08
CA PHE A 257 4.77 5.78 34.70
C PHE A 257 3.65 4.84 34.20
N ILE A 258 3.36 3.77 34.93
CA ILE A 258 2.35 2.77 34.55
C ILE A 258 0.95 3.37 34.52
N SER A 259 0.60 4.23 35.49
CA SER A 259 -0.69 4.91 35.49
C SER A 259 -0.85 5.84 34.27
N ASN A 260 0.18 6.63 33.95
CA ASN A 260 0.17 7.52 32.79
C ASN A 260 0.10 6.75 31.46
N VAL A 261 0.90 5.69 31.28
CA VAL A 261 0.88 4.84 30.09
C VAL A 261 -0.49 4.18 29.93
N ARG A 262 -1.06 3.63 31.00
CA ARG A 262 -2.38 2.99 30.99
C ARG A 262 -3.47 3.98 30.57
N GLU A 263 -3.51 5.15 31.18
CA GLU A 263 -4.53 6.16 30.90
C GLU A 263 -4.42 6.71 29.47
N LYS A 264 -3.20 7.07 29.03
CA LYS A 264 -2.97 7.52 27.65
C LYS A 264 -3.34 6.46 26.63
N THR A 265 -3.00 5.19 26.89
CA THR A 265 -3.36 4.07 26.00
C THR A 265 -4.88 3.89 25.93
N LEU A 266 -5.57 3.95 27.08
CA LEU A 266 -7.02 3.79 27.12
C LEU A 266 -7.77 4.93 26.41
N GLN A 267 -7.25 6.15 26.50
CA GLN A 267 -7.79 7.35 25.85
C GLN A 267 -7.52 7.34 24.33
N ASN A 268 -6.30 6.99 23.92
CA ASN A 268 -5.83 7.12 22.54
C ASN A 268 -5.80 5.79 21.77
N ARG A 269 -6.48 4.73 22.24
CA ARG A 269 -6.44 3.38 21.63
C ARG A 269 -6.76 3.37 20.13
N ASN A 270 -7.72 4.20 19.70
CA ASN A 270 -8.13 4.27 18.29
C ASN A 270 -7.01 4.89 17.44
N VAL A 271 -6.38 5.95 17.94
CA VAL A 271 -5.25 6.62 17.27
C VAL A 271 -4.05 5.67 17.17
N LEU A 272 -3.74 4.94 18.24
CA LEU A 272 -2.71 3.90 18.23
C LEU A 272 -3.01 2.80 17.21
N PHE A 273 -4.25 2.33 17.14
CA PHE A 273 -4.69 1.36 16.14
C PHE A 273 -4.47 1.85 14.70
N ILE A 274 -4.93 3.06 14.39
CA ILE A 274 -4.82 3.64 13.06
C ILE A 274 -3.34 3.78 12.64
N MET A 275 -2.47 4.21 13.56
CA MET A 275 -1.04 4.38 13.25
C MET A 275 -0.33 3.05 13.01
N THR A 276 -0.57 2.05 13.84
CA THR A 276 0.03 0.72 13.65
C THR A 276 -0.47 0.07 12.36
N MET A 277 -1.74 0.30 11.99
CA MET A 277 -2.30 -0.14 10.71
C MET A 277 -1.60 0.47 9.51
N PHE A 278 -1.41 1.78 9.54
CA PHE A 278 -0.72 2.48 8.46
C PHE A 278 0.72 1.95 8.28
N LEU A 279 1.44 1.75 9.39
CA LEU A 279 2.80 1.19 9.37
C LEU A 279 2.83 -0.25 8.86
N SER A 280 1.92 -1.12 9.33
CA SER A 280 1.90 -2.52 8.93
C SER A 280 1.58 -2.69 7.45
N ILE A 281 0.62 -1.93 6.92
CA ILE A 281 0.27 -1.91 5.49
C ILE A 281 1.49 -1.44 4.67
N SER A 282 2.18 -0.39 5.13
CA SER A 282 3.37 0.12 4.43
C SER A 282 4.46 -0.93 4.35
N ILE A 283 4.82 -1.58 5.47
CA ILE A 283 5.81 -2.65 5.52
C ILE A 283 5.38 -3.82 4.63
N PHE A 284 4.09 -4.14 4.62
CA PHE A 284 3.61 -5.25 3.81
C PHE A 284 3.70 -4.99 2.31
N ILE A 285 3.35 -3.78 1.86
CA ILE A 285 3.52 -3.37 0.45
C ILE A 285 5.00 -3.50 0.05
N PHE A 286 5.92 -3.00 0.88
CA PHE A 286 7.36 -3.17 0.64
C PHE A 286 7.77 -4.65 0.58
N GLY A 287 7.22 -5.49 1.46
CA GLY A 287 7.46 -6.93 1.46
C GLY A 287 7.02 -7.61 0.16
N ILE A 288 5.79 -7.33 -0.32
CA ILE A 288 5.31 -7.88 -1.60
C ILE A 288 6.22 -7.44 -2.74
N LEU A 289 6.55 -6.14 -2.83
CA LEU A 289 7.39 -5.60 -3.90
C LEU A 289 8.79 -6.23 -3.90
N TYR A 290 9.38 -6.44 -2.72
CA TYR A 290 10.67 -7.08 -2.57
C TYR A 290 10.64 -8.55 -3.05
N VAL A 291 9.64 -9.31 -2.60
CA VAL A 291 9.45 -10.71 -3.03
C VAL A 291 9.21 -10.78 -4.54
N GLN A 292 8.43 -9.87 -5.10
CA GLN A 292 8.21 -9.82 -6.55
C GLN A 292 9.49 -9.55 -7.32
N LYS A 293 10.32 -8.61 -6.85
CA LYS A 293 11.62 -8.36 -7.46
C LYS A 293 12.50 -9.62 -7.46
N ASP A 294 12.64 -10.29 -6.32
CA ASP A 294 13.43 -11.52 -6.21
C ASP A 294 12.91 -12.64 -7.14
N LEU A 295 11.59 -12.75 -7.28
CA LEU A 295 10.97 -13.70 -8.22
C LEU A 295 11.23 -13.34 -9.67
N ILE A 296 11.23 -12.05 -10.02
CA ILE A 296 11.58 -11.58 -11.37
C ILE A 296 13.03 -11.92 -11.67
N ASP A 297 13.95 -11.64 -10.75
CA ASP A 297 15.37 -11.92 -10.92
C ASP A 297 15.60 -13.43 -11.13
N LYS A 298 14.99 -14.29 -10.29
CA LYS A 298 15.06 -15.75 -10.46
C LYS A 298 14.43 -16.26 -11.75
N LYS A 299 13.26 -15.72 -12.13
CA LYS A 299 12.57 -16.12 -13.37
C LYS A 299 13.31 -15.65 -14.62
N LYS A 300 13.99 -14.52 -14.56
CA LYS A 300 14.78 -14.00 -15.69
C LYS A 300 15.88 -14.98 -16.08
N ASP A 301 16.58 -15.52 -15.08
CA ASP A 301 17.63 -16.53 -15.33
C ASP A 301 17.07 -17.83 -15.93
N ILE A 302 15.86 -18.22 -15.55
CA ILE A 302 15.19 -19.43 -16.04
C ILE A 302 14.57 -19.23 -17.44
N LEU A 303 13.90 -18.10 -17.68
CA LEU A 303 13.17 -17.81 -18.92
C LEU A 303 14.09 -17.31 -20.04
N TYR A 304 15.17 -16.61 -19.67
CA TYR A 304 16.13 -16.04 -20.60
C TYR A 304 17.56 -16.43 -20.21
N PRO A 305 17.90 -17.73 -20.17
CA PRO A 305 19.23 -18.19 -19.83
C PRO A 305 20.27 -17.85 -20.92
N ILE A 306 19.81 -17.45 -22.10
CA ILE A 306 20.65 -17.08 -23.25
C ILE A 306 20.71 -15.56 -23.34
N GLY A 307 21.93 -15.00 -23.29
CA GLY A 307 22.13 -13.55 -23.31
C GLY A 307 21.69 -12.86 -24.62
N ILE A 308 21.86 -13.53 -25.77
CA ILE A 308 21.42 -13.01 -27.08
C ILE A 308 20.78 -14.16 -27.86
N ALA A 309 19.50 -14.01 -28.19
CA ALA A 309 18.76 -14.90 -29.08
C ALA A 309 18.29 -14.14 -30.32
N TYR A 310 18.49 -14.71 -31.50
CA TYR A 310 18.04 -14.12 -32.76
C TYR A 310 17.54 -15.22 -33.69
N VAL A 311 16.45 -14.93 -34.41
CA VAL A 311 15.86 -15.85 -35.39
C VAL A 311 16.35 -15.48 -36.77
N VAL A 312 17.00 -16.43 -37.44
CA VAL A 312 17.55 -16.24 -38.79
C VAL A 312 16.54 -16.77 -39.80
N LYS A 313 15.86 -15.88 -40.54
CA LYS A 313 14.94 -16.27 -41.63
C LYS A 313 15.65 -16.52 -42.96
N GLU A 314 16.80 -15.86 -43.20
CA GLU A 314 17.62 -16.02 -44.41
C GLU A 314 19.08 -16.37 -44.06
N ARG A 315 19.68 -17.34 -44.76
CA ARG A 315 20.95 -17.97 -44.37
C ARG A 315 22.18 -17.04 -44.38
N ASP A 316 22.11 -15.91 -45.08
CA ASP A 316 23.30 -15.11 -45.43
C ASP A 316 23.71 -14.08 -44.37
N TYR A 317 22.85 -13.76 -43.39
CA TYR A 317 23.14 -12.78 -42.34
C TYR A 317 23.82 -13.34 -41.08
N ASN A 318 24.45 -14.52 -41.17
CA ASN A 318 24.89 -15.30 -39.99
C ASN A 318 26.10 -14.77 -39.20
N ASN A 319 26.88 -13.80 -39.74
CA ASN A 319 28.20 -13.44 -39.20
C ASN A 319 28.34 -12.02 -38.64
N ILE A 320 27.34 -11.14 -38.80
CA ILE A 320 27.46 -9.74 -38.35
C ILE A 320 27.56 -9.65 -36.82
N ILE A 321 26.78 -10.45 -36.11
CA ILE A 321 26.77 -10.46 -34.64
C ILE A 321 28.06 -11.08 -34.11
N ASP A 322 28.48 -12.22 -34.65
CA ASP A 322 29.73 -12.89 -34.27
C ASP A 322 30.95 -11.99 -34.48
N ASN A 323 31.01 -11.26 -35.60
CA ASN A 323 32.11 -10.34 -35.90
C ASN A 323 32.12 -9.16 -34.92
N LYS A 324 30.98 -8.54 -34.62
CA LYS A 324 30.89 -7.47 -33.61
C LYS A 324 31.25 -7.93 -32.20
N LEU A 325 30.89 -9.16 -31.83
CA LEU A 325 31.26 -9.71 -30.52
C LEU A 325 32.78 -9.97 -30.42
N LYS A 326 33.39 -10.47 -31.50
CA LYS A 326 34.85 -10.64 -31.59
C LYS A 326 35.61 -9.32 -31.60
N GLU A 327 35.13 -8.32 -32.34
CA GLU A 327 35.72 -6.96 -32.36
C GLU A 327 35.74 -6.32 -30.96
N ASN A 328 34.70 -6.54 -30.17
CA ASN A 328 34.62 -6.03 -28.79
C ASN A 328 35.26 -6.96 -27.74
N SER A 329 36.00 -8.00 -28.15
CA SER A 329 36.67 -8.93 -27.25
C SER A 329 35.75 -9.66 -26.26
N ILE A 330 34.48 -9.87 -26.62
CA ILE A 330 33.49 -10.52 -25.75
C ILE A 330 33.56 -12.03 -25.97
N ASN A 331 33.83 -12.80 -24.91
CA ASN A 331 33.84 -14.26 -24.99
C ASN A 331 32.40 -14.79 -25.10
N PHE A 332 32.10 -15.63 -26.10
CA PHE A 332 30.76 -16.16 -26.33
C PHE A 332 30.77 -17.63 -26.75
N GLN A 333 29.70 -18.35 -26.40
CA GLN A 333 29.44 -19.71 -26.88
C GLN A 333 28.18 -19.72 -27.74
N LYS A 334 28.33 -20.08 -29.02
CA LYS A 334 27.21 -20.15 -29.97
C LYS A 334 26.49 -21.49 -29.91
N VAL A 335 25.16 -21.47 -29.93
CA VAL A 335 24.31 -22.65 -30.06
C VAL A 335 23.30 -22.37 -31.16
N LYS A 336 23.27 -23.22 -32.19
CA LYS A 336 22.27 -23.16 -33.24
C LYS A 336 21.24 -24.25 -32.99
N VAL A 337 19.97 -23.85 -33.03
CA VAL A 337 18.81 -24.70 -32.77
C VAL A 337 17.75 -24.41 -33.82
N THR A 338 17.03 -25.45 -34.22
CA THR A 338 15.91 -25.37 -35.15
C THR A 338 14.59 -25.50 -34.40
N PHE A 339 13.71 -24.54 -34.60
CA PHE A 339 12.36 -24.57 -34.07
C PHE A 339 11.40 -24.99 -35.18
N TYR A 340 10.46 -25.88 -34.85
CA TYR A 340 9.37 -26.29 -35.72
C TYR A 340 8.08 -25.62 -35.24
N ASP A 341 7.48 -24.77 -36.07
CA ASP A 341 6.21 -24.13 -35.75
C ASP A 341 5.04 -25.10 -36.01
N VAL A 342 4.22 -25.33 -35.00
CA VAL A 342 3.01 -26.16 -35.13
C VAL A 342 1.81 -25.22 -35.28
N GLU A 343 1.34 -25.05 -36.51
CA GLU A 343 0.26 -24.12 -36.88
C GLU A 343 -1.04 -24.36 -36.09
N SER A 344 -1.32 -25.61 -35.71
CA SER A 344 -2.54 -25.99 -34.98
C SER A 344 -2.58 -25.51 -33.53
N ALA A 345 -1.43 -25.14 -32.95
CA ALA A 345 -1.32 -24.97 -31.50
C ALA A 345 -0.64 -23.66 -31.04
N LYS A 346 -0.19 -22.82 -31.97
CA LYS A 346 0.46 -21.51 -31.71
C LYS A 346 1.66 -21.60 -30.76
N TYR A 347 2.40 -22.70 -30.79
CA TYR A 347 3.68 -22.85 -30.10
C TYR A 347 4.76 -23.44 -31.01
N SER A 348 6.00 -23.04 -30.78
CA SER A 348 7.19 -23.56 -31.46
C SER A 348 7.78 -24.72 -30.64
N VAL A 349 8.04 -25.84 -31.30
CA VAL A 349 8.62 -27.04 -30.67
C VAL A 349 10.09 -27.20 -31.07
N ILE A 350 10.88 -27.77 -30.18
CA ILE A 350 12.29 -28.08 -30.39
C ILE A 350 12.47 -29.60 -30.28
N SER A 351 13.38 -30.17 -31.08
CA SER A 351 13.74 -31.58 -30.88
C SER A 351 14.46 -31.78 -29.55
N GLU A 352 14.24 -32.92 -28.91
CA GLU A 352 14.88 -33.27 -27.64
C GLU A 352 16.41 -33.22 -27.71
N SER A 353 16.99 -33.70 -28.82
CA SER A 353 18.44 -33.67 -29.04
C SER A 353 19.00 -32.24 -29.08
N GLU A 354 18.25 -31.28 -29.63
CA GLU A 354 18.65 -29.88 -29.67
C GLU A 354 18.43 -29.18 -28.31
N TYR A 355 17.39 -29.56 -27.57
CA TYR A 355 17.19 -29.12 -26.19
C TYR A 355 18.37 -29.55 -25.31
N ASN A 356 18.79 -30.82 -25.39
CA ASN A 356 19.89 -31.34 -24.59
C ASN A 356 21.25 -30.71 -24.94
N LYS A 357 21.45 -30.26 -26.19
CA LYS A 357 22.63 -29.46 -26.58
C LYS A 357 22.66 -28.09 -25.89
N ILE A 358 21.50 -27.43 -25.74
CA ILE A 358 21.39 -26.17 -25.00
C ILE A 358 21.62 -26.42 -23.51
N ALA A 359 20.97 -27.43 -22.93
CA ALA A 359 21.03 -27.75 -21.51
C ALA A 359 22.47 -28.04 -21.05
N ASN A 360 23.23 -28.85 -21.80
CA ASN A 360 24.62 -29.15 -21.49
C ASN A 360 25.53 -27.92 -21.44
N LYS A 361 25.35 -26.97 -22.36
CA LYS A 361 26.16 -25.74 -22.42
C LYS A 361 25.82 -24.75 -21.31
N LEU A 362 24.59 -24.77 -20.83
CA LEU A 362 24.12 -23.94 -19.73
C LEU A 362 24.22 -24.65 -18.36
N SER A 363 24.76 -25.88 -18.33
CA SER A 363 24.84 -26.73 -17.13
C SER A 363 23.47 -27.03 -16.47
N TYR A 364 22.40 -27.12 -17.28
CA TYR A 364 21.08 -27.57 -16.85
C TYR A 364 20.90 -29.09 -16.98
N PRO A 365 19.99 -29.71 -16.22
CA PRO A 365 19.73 -31.15 -16.31
C PRO A 365 19.22 -31.56 -17.69
N ILE A 366 19.79 -32.66 -18.20
CA ILE A 366 19.40 -33.30 -19.47
C ILE A 366 18.02 -33.94 -19.30
N TYR A 367 17.15 -33.77 -20.28
CA TYR A 367 15.80 -34.35 -20.27
C TYR A 367 15.77 -35.57 -21.20
N ASN A 368 15.10 -36.64 -20.75
CA ASN A 368 14.90 -37.85 -21.52
C ASN A 368 13.39 -38.16 -21.56
N ILE A 369 12.74 -37.90 -22.68
CA ILE A 369 11.31 -38.17 -22.90
C ILE A 369 11.21 -39.66 -23.24
N LYS A 370 10.53 -40.44 -22.38
CA LYS A 370 10.25 -41.86 -22.64
C LYS A 370 9.16 -42.05 -23.67
#